data_AF-A0A2S7U9M6-F1
#
_entry.id   AF-A0A2S7U9M6-F1
#
_cell.length_a   1.000
_cell.length_b   1.000
_cell.length_c   1.000
_cell.angle_alpha   90.00
_cell.angle_beta   90.00
_cell.angle_gamma   90.00
#
_symmetry.space_group_name_H-M   'P 1'
#
loop_
_entity.id
_entity.type
_entity.pdbx_description
1 polymer ?
#
loop_
_entity_poly.entity_id
_entity_poly.type
_entity_poly.pdbx_seq_one_letter_code
_entity_poly.pdbx_strand_id
1 'polypeptide(L)'
;MVNCAFAKAETKNSSCIETLVTDWSGTWDTSFGQVILNQKNQYVVGTYRELGAIRSLTTMGTAFYGEFDNNGRVGYFKWIKSGNSFTGTWGWTASHEQGVWNGTKTTDAAQNYIKGKWTTTYGELDFINSKTGIMVAHYGNNGGMVWGKMNHTTGIFTGKYRRKLGAVNETCSFIFKNTTFQGKFNNRAYGSWNGHRKTANISTAAAASSTVGNSNNILKFKITLNTFKCNKSDNLRNREIGSMNIFFRLQNKNGSYETSDESSLSNPCYNGYCKLYRDNNPNRYAVGTNTDVQNYLVFEYQESDYKKSYIDFQFSEEYPGIQRVKEENEIYLPQILDFLTGKTNASDYPLVSGHNGRRRIPNTHNSFWLETVGNKRYARGYSDVKEVNKGKIAFGYHYTIELVD
;
A
#
# COMPACT_ATOMS: atom_id res chain seq x y z
N MET A 1 26.33 35.96 13.43
CA MET A 1 25.49 36.58 12.39
C MET A 1 26.28 36.61 11.10
N VAL A 2 25.83 35.89 10.07
CA VAL A 2 26.35 36.04 8.71
C VAL A 2 25.13 36.15 7.79
N ASN A 3 24.99 37.33 7.18
CA ASN A 3 24.01 37.68 6.16
C ASN A 3 24.36 36.96 4.85
N CYS A 4 23.37 36.38 4.17
CA CYS A 4 23.40 36.26 2.71
C CYS A 4 22.38 37.24 2.14
N ALA A 5 22.91 38.34 1.62
CA ALA A 5 22.18 39.40 0.93
C ALA A 5 21.67 38.92 -0.45
N PHE A 6 20.56 39.51 -0.87
CA PHE A 6 20.02 39.42 -2.22
C PHE A 6 21.04 40.01 -3.22
N ALA A 7 21.49 39.21 -4.19
CA ALA A 7 22.24 39.70 -5.34
C ALA A 7 21.41 39.55 -6.62
N LYS A 8 21.32 40.67 -7.33
CA LYS A 8 20.75 40.87 -8.67
C LYS A 8 21.62 40.14 -9.70
N ALA A 9 21.00 39.69 -10.79
CA ALA A 9 21.61 38.83 -11.81
C ALA A 9 22.85 39.44 -12.50
N GLU A 10 23.91 38.62 -12.65
CA GLU A 10 24.56 38.21 -13.91
C GLU A 10 26.03 37.81 -13.66
N THR A 11 26.32 36.51 -13.69
CA THR A 11 27.27 35.85 -14.61
C THR A 11 27.53 34.40 -14.14
N LYS A 12 27.74 33.55 -15.14
CA LYS A 12 27.63 32.10 -15.12
C LYS A 12 28.96 31.49 -14.62
N ASN A 13 28.96 30.96 -13.38
CA ASN A 13 29.84 29.92 -12.81
C ASN A 13 30.05 30.09 -11.29
N SER A 14 28.96 30.13 -10.52
CA SER A 14 29.05 29.76 -9.11
C SER A 14 28.64 28.30 -9.00
N SER A 15 29.62 27.41 -8.84
CA SER A 15 29.38 26.08 -8.29
C SER A 15 28.92 26.26 -6.84
N CYS A 16 27.63 26.50 -6.65
CA CYS A 16 26.99 26.34 -5.36
C CYS A 16 27.32 24.90 -4.94
N ILE A 17 28.11 24.74 -3.87
CA ILE A 17 28.20 23.46 -3.19
C ILE A 17 26.75 23.10 -2.87
N GLU A 18 26.17 22.14 -3.60
CA GLU A 18 24.90 21.56 -3.21
C GLU A 18 25.15 20.97 -1.83
N THR A 19 24.72 21.68 -0.79
CA THR A 19 24.72 21.14 0.56
C THR A 19 23.91 19.86 0.47
N LEU A 20 24.58 18.70 0.56
CA LEU A 20 23.95 17.39 0.52
C LEU A 20 22.82 17.38 1.55
N VAL A 21 21.59 17.49 1.05
CA VAL A 21 20.41 17.41 1.90
C VAL A 21 20.30 15.97 2.35
N THR A 22 20.23 15.76 3.66
CA THR A 22 20.05 14.41 4.20
C THR A 22 18.73 13.83 3.69
N ASP A 23 18.73 12.57 3.26
CA ASP A 23 17.51 11.89 2.81
C ASP A 23 16.60 11.54 4.00
N TRP A 24 15.43 12.16 4.06
CA TRP A 24 14.38 11.92 5.03
C TRP A 24 13.36 10.88 4.56
N SER A 25 13.46 10.40 3.32
CA SER A 25 12.48 9.46 2.74
C SER A 25 12.35 8.19 3.57
N GLY A 26 11.11 7.74 3.70
CA GLY A 26 10.76 6.49 4.37
C GLY A 26 9.81 6.69 5.55
N THR A 27 9.66 5.64 6.33
CA THR A 27 8.75 5.59 7.48
C THR A 27 9.55 5.77 8.76
N TRP A 28 8.97 6.52 9.69
CA TRP A 28 9.57 6.87 10.97
C TRP A 28 8.57 6.58 12.06
N ASP A 29 8.94 5.77 13.04
CA ASP A 29 8.15 5.63 14.26
C ASP A 29 8.49 6.77 15.20
N THR A 30 7.48 7.49 15.69
CA THR A 30 7.70 8.73 16.44
C THR A 30 6.90 8.75 17.75
N SER A 31 7.25 9.65 18.66
CA SER A 31 6.46 9.90 19.88
C SER A 31 4.99 10.25 19.60
N PHE A 32 4.69 10.70 18.39
CA PHE A 32 3.35 10.98 17.91
C PHE A 32 2.93 10.00 16.80
N GLY A 33 3.34 8.73 16.87
CA GLY A 33 3.00 7.68 15.91
C GLY A 33 3.74 7.76 14.57
N GLN A 34 3.40 6.89 13.63
CA GLN A 34 4.19 6.77 12.41
C GLN A 34 4.07 7.99 11.49
N VAL A 35 5.21 8.41 10.97
CA VAL A 35 5.36 9.44 9.95
C VAL A 35 5.89 8.79 8.67
N ILE A 36 5.30 9.10 7.53
CA ILE A 36 5.76 8.63 6.21
C ILE A 36 6.18 9.83 5.41
N LEU A 37 7.44 9.89 5.01
CA LEU A 37 8.01 10.99 4.26
C LEU A 37 8.32 10.56 2.83
N ASN A 38 8.03 11.47 1.91
CA ASN A 38 8.54 11.46 0.55
C ASN A 38 9.36 12.74 0.33
N GLN A 39 10.58 12.57 -0.20
CA GLN A 39 11.48 13.66 -0.46
C GLN A 39 11.79 13.75 -1.95
N LYS A 40 11.76 14.98 -2.46
CA LYS A 40 12.30 15.35 -3.76
C LYS A 40 13.24 16.53 -3.56
N ASN A 41 14.54 16.31 -3.75
CA ASN A 41 15.60 17.29 -3.46
C ASN A 41 15.49 17.78 -2.00
N GLN A 42 15.42 19.10 -1.77
CA GLN A 42 15.25 19.71 -0.45
C GLN A 42 13.79 19.75 0.06
N TYR A 43 12.86 19.19 -0.69
CA TYR A 43 11.43 19.27 -0.39
C TYR A 43 10.98 17.94 0.19
N VAL A 44 10.43 17.99 1.40
CA VAL A 44 9.84 16.85 2.10
C VAL A 44 8.34 17.10 2.29
N VAL A 45 7.53 16.09 2.00
CA VAL A 45 6.12 16.03 2.38
C VAL A 45 5.89 14.70 3.07
N GLY A 46 4.84 14.59 3.85
CA GLY A 46 4.50 13.32 4.45
C GLY A 46 3.12 13.28 5.07
N THR A 47 2.78 12.12 5.59
CA THR A 47 1.63 11.95 6.47
C THR A 47 2.15 11.63 7.87
N TYR A 48 1.41 12.01 8.91
CA TYR A 48 1.68 11.57 10.27
C TYR A 48 0.40 10.98 10.88
N ARG A 49 0.53 9.78 11.44
CA ARG A 49 -0.58 8.92 11.83
C ARG A 49 -1.66 8.90 10.73
N GLU A 50 -2.87 8.64 11.18
CA GLU A 50 -4.10 8.82 10.43
C GLU A 50 -4.66 10.26 10.53
N LEU A 51 -3.88 11.19 11.10
CA LEU A 51 -4.35 12.50 11.58
C LEU A 51 -4.06 13.63 10.59
N GLY A 52 -2.92 13.62 9.92
CA GLY A 52 -2.51 14.84 9.24
C GLY A 52 -1.33 14.78 8.30
N ALA A 53 -1.08 15.92 7.68
CA ALA A 53 -0.05 16.13 6.67
C ALA A 53 1.18 16.81 7.27
N ILE A 54 2.36 16.51 6.71
CA ILE A 54 3.64 17.16 6.97
C ILE A 54 4.09 17.86 5.70
N ARG A 55 4.63 19.08 5.85
CA ARG A 55 5.17 19.88 4.73
C ARG A 55 6.47 20.53 5.15
N SER A 56 7.48 20.48 4.28
CA SER A 56 8.75 21.16 4.52
C SER A 56 8.65 22.67 4.42
N LEU A 57 9.25 23.38 5.37
CA LEU A 57 9.59 24.80 5.27
C LEU A 57 11.03 24.98 4.83
N THR A 58 11.95 24.16 5.35
CA THR A 58 13.36 24.17 4.96
C THR A 58 13.98 22.81 5.29
N THR A 59 14.85 22.30 4.41
CA THR A 59 15.81 21.24 4.77
C THR A 59 17.22 21.73 4.51
N MET A 60 18.10 21.61 5.49
CA MET A 60 19.50 22.04 5.41
C MET A 60 20.36 21.04 6.17
N GLY A 61 21.22 20.31 5.45
CA GLY A 61 22.04 19.25 6.05
C GLY A 61 21.16 18.21 6.75
N THR A 62 21.32 18.06 8.06
CA THR A 62 20.56 17.14 8.92
C THR A 62 19.32 17.76 9.55
N ALA A 63 19.05 19.04 9.34
CA ALA A 63 17.91 19.74 9.92
C ALA A 63 16.71 19.78 8.97
N PHE A 64 15.53 19.48 9.51
CA PHE A 64 14.26 19.53 8.81
C PHE A 64 13.26 20.37 9.60
N TYR A 65 12.90 21.50 9.02
CA TYR A 65 11.89 22.41 9.53
C TYR A 65 10.64 22.24 8.69
N GLY A 66 9.49 22.16 9.35
CA GLY A 66 8.25 21.96 8.64
C GLY A 66 7.02 22.37 9.43
N GLU A 67 5.89 22.22 8.74
CA GLU A 67 4.56 22.37 9.27
C GLU A 67 3.89 21.00 9.34
N PHE A 68 3.00 20.83 10.31
CA PHE A 68 2.07 19.73 10.35
C PHE A 68 0.63 20.26 10.51
N ASP A 69 -0.34 19.55 9.94
CA ASP A 69 -1.76 19.85 10.15
C ASP A 69 -2.36 18.83 11.11
N ASN A 70 -2.88 19.27 12.25
CA ASN A 70 -3.63 18.42 13.17
C ASN A 70 -5.09 18.88 13.23
N ASN A 71 -5.99 18.10 12.61
CA ASN A 71 -7.43 18.40 12.57
C ASN A 71 -7.72 19.86 12.13
N GLY A 72 -7.01 20.34 11.12
CA GLY A 72 -7.16 21.68 10.56
C GLY A 72 -6.36 22.79 11.26
N ARG A 73 -5.70 22.49 12.39
CA ARG A 73 -4.76 23.42 13.04
C ARG A 73 -3.35 23.19 12.54
N VAL A 74 -2.70 24.25 12.07
CA VAL A 74 -1.28 24.21 11.67
C VAL A 74 -0.41 24.30 12.92
N GLY A 75 0.56 23.39 13.03
CA GLY A 75 1.69 23.50 13.94
C GLY A 75 3.01 23.43 13.18
N TYR A 76 4.11 23.65 13.88
CA TYR A 76 5.46 23.72 13.36
C TYR A 76 6.35 22.72 14.09
N PHE A 77 7.37 22.22 13.41
CA PHE A 77 8.38 21.35 14.01
C PHE A 77 9.78 21.63 13.48
N LYS A 78 10.76 21.22 14.29
CA LYS A 78 12.17 21.14 13.93
C LYS A 78 12.70 19.77 14.30
N TRP A 79 13.19 19.02 13.32
CA TRP A 79 13.87 17.74 13.51
C TRP A 79 15.33 17.83 13.11
N ILE A 80 16.17 17.07 13.81
CA ILE A 80 17.60 16.95 13.56
C ILE A 80 17.92 15.45 13.45
N LYS A 81 18.31 15.02 12.25
CA LYS A 81 18.59 13.62 11.96
C LYS A 81 19.99 13.21 12.45
N SER A 82 20.07 12.02 13.02
CA SER A 82 21.28 11.30 13.37
C SER A 82 21.15 9.84 12.93
N GLY A 83 21.76 9.49 11.80
CA GLY A 83 21.66 8.14 11.22
C GLY A 83 20.20 7.74 10.92
N ASN A 84 19.74 6.65 11.53
CA ASN A 84 18.36 6.17 11.43
C ASN A 84 17.46 6.69 12.55
N SER A 85 17.81 7.78 13.22
CA SER A 85 16.95 8.43 14.22
C SER A 85 16.95 9.93 14.02
N PHE A 86 16.00 10.63 14.65
CA PHE A 86 16.02 12.08 14.78
C PHE A 86 15.52 12.49 16.17
N THR A 87 16.05 13.61 16.64
CA THR A 87 15.48 14.34 17.77
C THR A 87 14.80 15.59 17.26
N GLY A 88 13.84 16.11 18.03
CA GLY A 88 13.15 17.29 17.57
C GLY A 88 12.18 17.92 18.56
N THR A 89 11.64 19.06 18.17
CA THR A 89 10.66 19.81 18.93
C THR A 89 9.50 20.24 18.05
N TRP A 90 8.37 20.57 18.67
CA TRP A 90 7.17 21.01 17.98
C TRP A 90 6.41 22.06 18.78
N GLY A 91 5.57 22.83 18.09
CA GLY A 91 4.68 23.80 18.71
C GLY A 91 3.58 24.28 17.78
N TRP A 92 2.59 24.99 18.33
CA TRP A 92 1.54 25.62 17.51
C TRP A 92 2.00 26.93 16.86
N THR A 93 3.19 27.39 17.21
CA THR A 93 3.88 28.57 16.68
C THR A 93 5.26 28.15 16.16
N ALA A 94 5.89 29.02 15.38
CA ALA A 94 7.23 28.79 14.84
C ALA A 94 8.36 28.76 15.90
N SER A 95 8.06 28.94 17.20
CA SER A 95 9.06 28.80 18.27
C SER A 95 9.31 27.33 18.65
N HIS A 96 8.38 26.41 18.34
CA HIS A 96 8.50 24.97 18.60
C HIS A 96 8.62 24.59 20.11
N GLU A 97 7.96 25.33 20.99
CA GLU A 97 8.15 25.24 22.46
C GLU A 97 7.19 24.27 23.17
N GLN A 98 6.29 23.59 22.45
CA GLN A 98 5.22 22.80 23.09
C GLN A 98 5.70 21.44 23.59
N GLY A 99 6.71 20.85 22.95
CA GLY A 99 7.25 19.57 23.41
C GLY A 99 8.22 18.93 22.43
N VAL A 100 8.65 17.72 22.81
CA VAL A 100 9.63 16.92 22.08
C VAL A 100 8.93 16.05 21.04
N TRP A 101 9.48 16.00 19.83
CA TRP A 101 9.07 15.10 18.75
C TRP A 101 10.29 14.36 18.23
N ASN A 102 10.49 13.14 18.72
CA ASN A 102 11.59 12.26 18.33
C ASN A 102 11.07 11.13 17.45
N GLY A 103 11.95 10.53 16.66
CA GLY A 103 11.60 9.33 15.91
C GLY A 103 12.79 8.50 15.46
N THR A 104 12.50 7.26 15.12
CA THR A 104 13.46 6.30 14.59
C THR A 104 12.93 5.73 13.28
N LYS A 105 13.79 5.68 12.27
CA LYS A 105 13.49 5.12 10.98
C LYS A 105 13.07 3.68 11.19
N THR A 106 11.87 3.39 10.74
CA THR A 106 11.29 2.07 10.82
C THR A 106 10.91 1.64 9.42
N THR A 107 10.79 0.35 9.30
CA THR A 107 10.23 -0.29 8.13
C THR A 107 8.72 -0.12 8.09
N ASP A 108 8.20 -0.29 6.91
CA ASP A 108 6.94 0.32 6.56
C ASP A 108 5.76 -0.58 6.91
N ALA A 109 5.39 -0.55 8.19
CA ALA A 109 4.66 -1.67 8.78
C ALA A 109 3.22 -1.36 9.21
N ALA A 110 2.79 -0.10 9.40
CA ALA A 110 1.52 0.14 10.11
C ALA A 110 0.52 1.11 9.45
N GLN A 111 0.84 1.79 8.35
CA GLN A 111 0.01 2.91 7.88
C GLN A 111 -0.77 2.70 6.58
N ASN A 112 -0.67 1.53 5.93
CA ASN A 112 -1.51 1.15 4.77
C ASN A 112 -1.64 2.28 3.72
N TYR A 113 -0.55 2.96 3.40
CA TYR A 113 -0.57 4.05 2.43
C TYR A 113 -0.28 3.53 1.01
N ILE A 114 -0.69 4.31 0.02
CA ILE A 114 -0.38 4.09 -1.40
C ILE A 114 0.46 5.26 -1.89
N LYS A 115 1.58 4.97 -2.55
CA LYS A 115 2.35 5.97 -3.30
C LYS A 115 1.96 5.95 -4.77
N GLY A 116 2.23 7.04 -5.47
CA GLY A 116 2.14 7.00 -6.92
C GLY A 116 2.54 8.31 -7.58
N LYS A 117 2.92 8.20 -8.84
CA LYS A 117 3.39 9.32 -9.65
C LYS A 117 2.41 9.62 -10.77
N TRP A 118 2.07 10.89 -10.97
CA TRP A 118 1.22 11.36 -12.05
C TRP A 118 1.92 12.46 -12.84
N THR A 119 1.95 12.33 -14.16
CA THR A 119 2.35 13.39 -15.07
C THR A 119 1.19 14.39 -15.22
N THR A 120 1.46 15.68 -15.03
CA THR A 120 0.51 16.77 -15.29
C THR A 120 1.14 17.83 -16.18
N THR A 121 0.32 18.77 -16.66
CA THR A 121 0.79 19.97 -17.36
C THR A 121 1.69 20.88 -16.50
N TYR A 122 1.68 20.70 -15.17
CA TYR A 122 2.50 21.47 -14.22
C TYR A 122 3.66 20.64 -13.64
N GLY A 123 3.98 19.50 -14.26
CA GLY A 123 5.04 18.59 -13.85
C GLY A 123 4.53 17.32 -13.17
N GLU A 124 5.47 16.53 -12.68
CA GLU A 124 5.18 15.29 -11.95
C GLU A 124 4.63 15.58 -10.56
N LEU A 125 3.50 14.97 -10.22
CA LEU A 125 2.93 14.84 -8.87
C LEU A 125 3.35 13.50 -8.27
N ASP A 126 3.90 13.49 -7.07
CA ASP A 126 4.29 12.27 -6.35
C ASP A 126 3.55 12.19 -5.02
N PHE A 127 2.47 11.39 -4.99
CA PHE A 127 1.54 11.31 -3.87
C PHE A 127 1.94 10.28 -2.83
N ILE A 128 1.63 10.59 -1.57
CA ILE A 128 1.37 9.63 -0.50
C ILE A 128 -0.10 9.78 -0.12
N ASN A 129 -0.86 8.68 -0.11
CA ASN A 129 -2.26 8.64 0.31
C ASN A 129 -2.44 7.61 1.44
N SER A 130 -2.83 8.06 2.62
CA SER A 130 -3.10 7.19 3.78
C SER A 130 -4.45 6.48 3.64
N LYS A 131 -4.65 5.39 4.41
CA LYS A 131 -5.95 4.70 4.49
C LYS A 131 -7.11 5.58 5.01
N THR A 132 -6.83 6.68 5.71
CA THR A 132 -7.85 7.64 6.18
C THR A 132 -8.09 8.79 5.21
N GLY A 133 -7.45 8.74 4.05
CA GLY A 133 -7.58 9.72 2.99
C GLY A 133 -6.66 10.90 3.13
N ILE A 134 -5.76 10.96 4.10
CA ILE A 134 -4.77 12.04 4.13
C ILE A 134 -3.85 11.86 2.93
N MET A 135 -3.87 12.85 2.04
CA MET A 135 -3.13 12.81 0.81
C MET A 135 -2.20 14.01 0.73
N VAL A 136 -0.94 13.76 0.45
CA VAL A 136 0.10 14.79 0.24
C VAL A 136 0.86 14.50 -1.05
N ALA A 137 1.38 15.53 -1.69
CA ALA A 137 2.31 15.37 -2.81
C ALA A 137 3.29 16.51 -2.94
N HIS A 138 4.43 16.20 -3.56
CA HIS A 138 5.22 17.20 -4.27
C HIS A 138 4.74 17.34 -5.70
N TYR A 139 4.87 18.53 -6.26
CA TYR A 139 4.71 18.73 -7.69
C TYR A 139 5.74 19.68 -8.30
N GLY A 140 6.12 19.38 -9.54
CA GLY A 140 7.14 20.16 -10.25
C GLY A 140 8.51 20.09 -9.57
N ASN A 141 9.41 21.01 -9.90
CA ASN A 141 10.79 21.04 -9.40
C ASN A 141 11.06 22.18 -8.39
N ASN A 142 10.11 23.09 -8.20
CA ASN A 142 10.28 24.31 -7.41
C ASN A 142 9.72 24.20 -5.97
N GLY A 143 9.55 22.97 -5.47
CA GLY A 143 8.97 22.73 -4.15
C GLY A 143 7.46 22.98 -4.08
N GLY A 144 6.76 22.76 -5.18
CA GLY A 144 5.30 22.76 -5.18
C GLY A 144 4.79 21.62 -4.30
N MET A 145 3.76 21.88 -3.50
CA MET A 145 3.17 20.88 -2.61
C MET A 145 1.66 20.91 -2.66
N VAL A 146 1.06 19.74 -2.46
CA VAL A 146 -0.39 19.54 -2.32
C VAL A 146 -0.64 18.77 -1.04
N TRP A 147 -1.71 19.10 -0.31
CA TRP A 147 -2.13 18.34 0.86
C TRP A 147 -3.63 18.50 1.11
N GLY A 148 -4.27 17.48 1.68
CA GLY A 148 -5.70 17.50 1.97
C GLY A 148 -6.26 16.13 2.25
N LYS A 149 -7.55 15.97 1.96
CA LYS A 149 -8.28 14.72 2.24
C LYS A 149 -8.92 14.17 0.97
N MET A 150 -8.64 12.90 0.69
CA MET A 150 -9.28 12.07 -0.30
C MET A 150 -10.43 11.29 0.32
N ASN A 151 -11.60 11.37 -0.30
CA ASN A 151 -12.70 10.46 -0.03
C ASN A 151 -12.51 9.22 -0.92
N HIS A 152 -12.13 8.09 -0.34
CA HIS A 152 -11.89 6.86 -1.10
C HIS A 152 -13.16 6.25 -1.72
N THR A 153 -14.34 6.57 -1.19
CA THR A 153 -15.62 6.11 -1.77
C THR A 153 -15.89 6.81 -3.10
N THR A 154 -15.72 8.13 -3.13
CA THR A 154 -16.02 8.96 -4.31
C THR A 154 -14.81 9.18 -5.22
N GLY A 155 -13.59 8.92 -4.74
CA GLY A 155 -12.35 9.23 -5.45
C GLY A 155 -12.03 10.73 -5.49
N ILE A 156 -12.72 11.56 -4.71
CA ILE A 156 -12.55 13.01 -4.71
C ILE A 156 -11.57 13.43 -3.63
N PHE A 157 -10.49 14.08 -4.04
CA PHE A 157 -9.58 14.81 -3.17
C PHE A 157 -9.98 16.29 -3.10
N THR A 158 -9.97 16.84 -1.88
CA THR A 158 -10.12 18.28 -1.63
C THR A 158 -9.01 18.72 -0.70
N GLY A 159 -8.32 19.80 -1.07
CA GLY A 159 -7.16 20.24 -0.31
C GLY A 159 -6.65 21.60 -0.69
N LYS A 160 -5.41 21.85 -0.28
CA LYS A 160 -4.65 23.05 -0.57
C LYS A 160 -3.40 22.68 -1.35
N TYR A 161 -2.88 23.66 -2.06
CA TYR A 161 -1.61 23.57 -2.73
C TYR A 161 -0.82 24.87 -2.56
N ARG A 162 0.49 24.78 -2.79
CA ARG A 162 1.37 25.95 -2.93
C ARG A 162 2.34 25.71 -4.07
N ARG A 163 2.62 26.76 -4.85
CA ARG A 163 3.43 26.67 -6.08
C ARG A 163 4.92 26.51 -5.87
N LYS A 164 5.38 27.04 -4.76
CA LYS A 164 6.74 26.92 -4.26
C LYS A 164 6.72 27.08 -2.75
N LEU A 165 7.82 26.69 -2.13
CA LEU A 165 8.08 26.97 -0.73
C LEU A 165 7.90 28.47 -0.41
N GLY A 166 7.16 28.79 0.66
CA GLY A 166 6.84 30.17 1.06
C GLY A 166 5.78 30.89 0.23
N ALA A 167 5.20 30.25 -0.80
CA ALA A 167 4.06 30.83 -1.52
C ALA A 167 2.75 30.74 -0.71
N VAL A 168 1.77 31.56 -1.09
CA VAL A 168 0.43 31.53 -0.50
C VAL A 168 -0.23 30.16 -0.74
N ASN A 169 -0.94 29.69 0.28
CA ASN A 169 -1.73 28.46 0.20
C ASN A 169 -3.02 28.73 -0.57
N GLU A 170 -3.23 27.99 -1.65
CA GLU A 170 -4.37 28.08 -2.55
C GLU A 170 -5.19 26.78 -2.51
N THR A 171 -6.42 26.76 -3.01
CA THR A 171 -7.29 25.57 -2.95
C THR A 171 -7.16 24.70 -4.19
N CYS A 172 -7.30 23.38 -4.05
CA CYS A 172 -7.35 22.47 -5.19
C CYS A 172 -8.27 21.28 -4.92
N SER A 173 -8.70 20.63 -6.00
CA SER A 173 -9.50 19.41 -5.92
C SER A 173 -9.27 18.53 -7.13
N PHE A 174 -9.20 17.22 -6.90
CA PHE A 174 -8.94 16.22 -7.93
C PHE A 174 -9.99 15.11 -7.86
N ILE A 175 -10.56 14.76 -9.01
CA ILE A 175 -11.48 13.62 -9.16
C ILE A 175 -10.68 12.49 -9.81
N PHE A 176 -10.29 11.50 -9.01
CA PHE A 176 -9.53 10.35 -9.47
C PHE A 176 -10.45 9.34 -10.17
N LYS A 177 -9.99 8.86 -11.33
CA LYS A 177 -10.58 7.78 -12.12
C LYS A 177 -9.45 6.84 -12.53
N ASN A 178 -9.22 5.79 -11.73
CA ASN A 178 -8.16 4.81 -11.95
C ASN A 178 -6.78 5.47 -12.11
N THR A 179 -6.23 5.41 -13.32
CA THR A 179 -4.92 5.94 -13.69
C THR A 179 -4.96 7.41 -14.09
N THR A 180 -6.13 8.07 -14.08
CA THR A 180 -6.26 9.49 -14.44
C THR A 180 -6.91 10.28 -13.32
N PHE A 181 -6.75 11.60 -13.35
CA PHE A 181 -7.62 12.49 -12.60
C PHE A 181 -7.94 13.74 -13.40
N GLN A 182 -9.16 14.24 -13.19
CA GLN A 182 -9.53 15.59 -13.59
C GLN A 182 -9.42 16.51 -12.38
N GLY A 183 -8.59 17.53 -12.49
CA GLY A 183 -8.30 18.42 -11.38
C GLY A 183 -8.62 19.87 -11.66
N LYS A 184 -8.73 20.62 -10.58
CA LYS A 184 -8.86 22.08 -10.57
C LYS A 184 -8.04 22.70 -9.45
N PHE A 185 -7.73 23.97 -9.65
CA PHE A 185 -7.22 24.85 -8.59
C PHE A 185 -8.04 26.13 -8.52
N ASN A 186 -8.19 26.66 -7.31
CA ASN A 186 -9.02 27.81 -7.01
C ASN A 186 -10.43 27.64 -7.58
N ASN A 187 -10.98 28.73 -8.15
CA ASN A 187 -12.31 28.76 -8.75
C ASN A 187 -12.30 28.33 -10.24
N ARG A 188 -11.22 27.70 -10.74
CA ARG A 188 -11.17 27.22 -12.12
C ARG A 188 -12.02 25.96 -12.30
N ALA A 189 -12.37 25.67 -13.55
CA ALA A 189 -13.07 24.45 -13.92
C ALA A 189 -12.20 23.20 -13.72
N TYR A 190 -12.85 22.06 -13.45
CA TYR A 190 -12.21 20.74 -13.58
C TYR A 190 -11.70 20.57 -15.01
N GLY A 191 -10.50 20.04 -15.16
CA GLY A 191 -9.77 20.05 -16.44
C GLY A 191 -8.55 20.96 -16.43
N SER A 192 -8.55 21.97 -15.56
CA SER A 192 -7.45 22.95 -15.47
C SER A 192 -6.16 22.38 -14.88
N TRP A 193 -6.23 21.23 -14.21
CA TRP A 193 -5.08 20.49 -13.71
C TRP A 193 -5.33 18.98 -13.83
N ASN A 194 -5.14 18.43 -15.02
CA ASN A 194 -5.29 16.99 -15.24
C ASN A 194 -4.00 16.24 -14.95
N GLY A 195 -4.13 14.98 -14.59
CA GLY A 195 -2.99 14.11 -14.45
C GLY A 195 -3.24 12.70 -14.94
N HIS A 196 -2.16 12.09 -15.43
CA HIS A 196 -2.11 10.71 -15.89
C HIS A 196 -1.02 9.99 -15.09
N ARG A 197 -1.37 8.87 -14.48
CA ARG A 197 -0.45 8.08 -13.67
C ARG A 197 0.68 7.57 -14.55
N LYS A 198 1.90 7.61 -14.02
CA LYS A 198 3.04 6.89 -14.60
C LYS A 198 2.87 5.41 -14.28
N THR A 199 2.20 4.70 -15.18
CA THR A 199 2.11 3.24 -15.16
C THR A 199 3.33 2.64 -15.84
N ALA A 200 3.68 1.40 -15.53
CA ALA A 200 4.52 0.62 -16.44
C ALA A 200 3.73 0.39 -17.74
N ASN A 201 4.37 0.51 -18.91
CA ASN A 201 3.76 0.07 -20.17
C ASN A 201 3.61 -1.45 -20.10
N ILE A 202 2.38 -1.93 -20.05
CA ILE A 202 2.09 -3.35 -20.17
C ILE A 202 1.11 -3.51 -21.32
N SER A 203 1.50 -4.27 -22.33
CA SER A 203 0.55 -4.86 -23.25
C SER A 203 -0.08 -6.05 -22.53
N THR A 204 -1.06 -5.80 -21.65
CA THR A 204 -1.96 -6.87 -21.25
C THR A 204 -2.84 -7.14 -22.46
N ALA A 205 -2.75 -8.34 -23.02
CA ALA A 205 -3.66 -8.81 -24.07
C ALA A 205 -5.14 -8.79 -23.63
N ALA A 206 -5.44 -8.50 -22.36
CA ALA A 206 -6.78 -8.37 -21.79
C ALA A 206 -7.34 -6.94 -21.71
N ALA A 207 -6.64 -5.88 -22.18
CA ALA A 207 -7.23 -4.54 -22.30
C ALA A 207 -7.73 -4.22 -23.72
N ALA A 208 -7.59 -5.15 -24.66
CA ALA A 208 -8.01 -4.98 -26.05
C ALA A 208 -9.18 -5.91 -26.42
N SER A 209 -10.37 -5.58 -25.92
CA SER A 209 -11.59 -5.78 -26.69
C SER A 209 -12.58 -4.67 -26.34
N SER A 210 -12.38 -3.50 -26.95
CA SER A 210 -13.42 -2.49 -27.04
C SER A 210 -13.60 -2.14 -28.51
N THR A 211 -14.26 -3.04 -29.24
CA THR A 211 -15.00 -2.66 -30.44
C THR A 211 -16.47 -2.86 -30.15
N VAL A 212 -17.15 -1.72 -29.95
CA VAL A 212 -18.59 -1.51 -30.04
C VAL A 212 -19.47 -2.20 -28.97
N GLY A 213 -19.89 -1.41 -27.98
CA GLY A 213 -21.26 -1.48 -27.45
C GLY A 213 -21.62 -2.62 -26.48
N ASN A 214 -20.92 -2.76 -25.35
CA ASN A 214 -21.50 -3.08 -24.03
C ASN A 214 -20.36 -3.18 -23.00
N SER A 215 -20.24 -2.20 -22.12
CA SER A 215 -19.14 -2.05 -21.17
C SER A 215 -19.30 -2.94 -19.93
N ASN A 216 -19.17 -4.25 -20.10
CA ASN A 216 -19.00 -5.20 -19.01
C ASN A 216 -17.52 -5.63 -19.01
N ASN A 217 -16.65 -4.85 -18.37
CA ASN A 217 -15.25 -5.21 -18.16
C ASN A 217 -15.19 -6.37 -17.15
N ILE A 218 -15.39 -7.58 -17.65
CA ILE A 218 -15.21 -8.80 -16.87
C ILE A 218 -13.70 -9.05 -16.75
N LEU A 219 -13.21 -9.07 -15.52
CA LEU A 219 -11.88 -9.54 -15.18
C LEU A 219 -11.98 -11.01 -14.78
N LYS A 220 -11.13 -11.84 -15.37
CA LYS A 220 -10.92 -13.21 -14.88
C LYS A 220 -9.61 -13.27 -14.13
N PHE A 221 -9.63 -13.88 -12.95
CA PHE A 221 -8.42 -14.07 -12.17
C PHE A 221 -8.41 -15.43 -11.50
N LYS A 222 -7.21 -15.99 -11.39
CA LYS A 222 -6.94 -17.29 -10.78
C LYS A 222 -6.26 -17.07 -9.44
N ILE A 223 -6.77 -17.73 -8.42
CA ILE A 223 -6.09 -17.85 -7.11
C ILE A 223 -5.55 -19.26 -7.02
N THR A 224 -4.25 -19.41 -6.87
CA THR A 224 -3.58 -20.70 -6.65
C THR A 224 -3.02 -20.75 -5.24
N LEU A 225 -3.42 -21.72 -4.44
CA LEU A 225 -2.70 -22.06 -3.22
C LEU A 225 -1.49 -22.91 -3.61
N ASN A 226 -0.31 -22.33 -3.49
CA ASN A 226 0.92 -22.97 -3.95
C ASN A 226 1.40 -23.97 -2.90
N THR A 227 1.63 -23.50 -1.68
CA THR A 227 2.22 -24.31 -0.61
C THR A 227 1.68 -23.94 0.76
N PHE A 228 1.82 -24.88 1.70
CA PHE A 228 1.76 -24.58 3.14
C PHE A 228 2.98 -25.17 3.85
N LYS A 229 3.29 -24.61 5.01
CA LYS A 229 4.46 -24.97 5.82
C LYS A 229 4.06 -25.14 7.27
N CYS A 230 4.34 -26.31 7.85
CA CYS A 230 4.21 -26.57 9.27
C CYS A 230 5.43 -25.99 10.02
N ASN A 231 5.22 -25.10 11.00
CA ASN A 231 6.34 -24.41 11.67
C ASN A 231 6.81 -25.09 12.97
N LYS A 232 6.07 -26.04 13.53
CA LYS A 232 6.38 -26.64 14.85
C LYS A 232 6.22 -28.15 14.98
N SER A 233 5.61 -28.80 14.01
CA SER A 233 5.30 -30.22 14.08
C SER A 233 5.44 -30.88 12.71
N ASP A 234 5.88 -32.13 12.74
CA ASP A 234 6.05 -33.05 11.60
C ASP A 234 4.71 -33.61 11.10
N ASN A 235 3.62 -32.92 11.47
CA ASN A 235 2.21 -33.15 11.23
C ASN A 235 1.40 -31.90 11.69
N LEU A 236 0.07 -31.93 11.73
CA LEU A 236 -0.72 -30.93 12.47
C LEU A 236 -0.53 -31.16 14.00
N ARG A 237 0.37 -30.40 14.63
CA ARG A 237 0.66 -30.39 16.08
C ARG A 237 1.15 -31.71 16.72
N ASN A 238 2.03 -32.47 16.06
CA ASN A 238 2.56 -33.77 16.52
C ASN A 238 1.45 -34.83 16.67
N ARG A 239 0.39 -34.72 15.87
CA ARG A 239 -0.74 -35.64 15.92
C ARG A 239 -0.86 -36.40 14.62
N GLU A 240 -1.20 -37.67 14.76
CA GLU A 240 -1.37 -38.61 13.65
C GLU A 240 -2.61 -38.30 12.80
N ILE A 241 -3.47 -37.34 13.18
CA ILE A 241 -4.69 -37.01 12.44
C ILE A 241 -5.00 -35.52 12.62
N GLY A 242 -5.15 -34.81 11.51
CA GLY A 242 -5.78 -33.49 11.43
C GLY A 242 -6.32 -33.25 10.03
N SER A 243 -7.03 -32.16 9.81
CA SER A 243 -7.40 -31.67 8.49
C SER A 243 -7.09 -30.17 8.41
N MET A 244 -6.86 -29.65 7.21
CA MET A 244 -6.69 -28.21 6.97
C MET A 244 -7.65 -27.80 5.86
N ASN A 245 -8.87 -27.46 6.26
CA ASN A 245 -9.82 -26.90 5.31
C ASN A 245 -9.33 -25.50 4.93
N ILE A 246 -9.29 -25.17 3.64
CA ILE A 246 -8.92 -23.82 3.15
C ILE A 246 -10.01 -23.35 2.22
N PHE A 247 -10.92 -22.56 2.78
CA PHE A 247 -11.98 -21.93 2.04
C PHE A 247 -11.41 -20.74 1.28
N PHE A 248 -11.94 -20.49 0.08
CA PHE A 248 -11.68 -19.29 -0.70
C PHE A 248 -13.02 -18.80 -1.19
N ARG A 249 -13.45 -17.65 -0.67
CA ARG A 249 -14.71 -17.03 -1.07
C ARG A 249 -14.41 -15.65 -1.59
N LEU A 250 -15.00 -15.33 -2.75
CA LEU A 250 -15.14 -13.96 -3.18
C LEU A 250 -16.47 -13.44 -2.64
N GLN A 251 -16.42 -12.45 -1.77
CA GLN A 251 -17.63 -11.81 -1.21
C GLN A 251 -17.82 -10.41 -1.78
N ASN A 252 -19.06 -9.96 -1.96
CA ASN A 252 -19.41 -8.54 -2.05
C ASN A 252 -20.56 -8.20 -1.08
N LYS A 253 -21.07 -6.97 -1.16
CA LYS A 253 -22.19 -6.49 -0.33
C LYS A 253 -23.53 -7.23 -0.58
N ASN A 254 -23.63 -8.02 -1.64
CA ASN A 254 -24.85 -8.67 -2.12
C ASN A 254 -24.80 -10.21 -2.08
N GLY A 255 -23.66 -10.83 -1.76
CA GLY A 255 -23.53 -12.29 -1.66
C GLY A 255 -22.14 -12.83 -2.03
N SER A 256 -22.04 -14.16 -2.11
CA SER A 256 -20.86 -14.88 -2.62
C SER A 256 -20.95 -15.07 -4.14
N TYR A 257 -19.81 -15.02 -4.84
CA TYR A 257 -19.74 -15.29 -6.28
C TYR A 257 -19.57 -16.79 -6.56
N GLU A 258 -20.14 -17.25 -7.67
CA GLU A 258 -19.97 -18.61 -8.21
C GLU A 258 -18.59 -18.75 -8.88
N THR A 259 -17.99 -19.95 -8.76
CA THR A 259 -16.72 -20.34 -9.38
C THR A 259 -16.97 -20.81 -10.83
N SER A 260 -16.10 -20.47 -11.78
CA SER A 260 -16.30 -20.77 -13.21
C SER A 260 -15.52 -21.98 -13.72
N ASP A 261 -14.46 -22.40 -13.01
CA ASP A 261 -13.66 -23.58 -13.36
C ASP A 261 -12.98 -24.18 -12.10
N GLU A 262 -12.99 -25.51 -12.02
CA GLU A 262 -12.67 -26.33 -10.84
C GLU A 262 -11.85 -27.57 -11.23
N SER A 263 -10.62 -27.39 -11.70
CA SER A 263 -9.77 -28.56 -11.95
C SER A 263 -9.21 -29.12 -10.63
N SER A 264 -9.47 -30.41 -10.36
CA SER A 264 -8.93 -31.24 -9.24
C SER A 264 -9.63 -31.19 -7.87
N LEU A 265 -10.93 -30.98 -7.82
CA LEU A 265 -11.69 -31.09 -6.55
C LEU A 265 -11.85 -32.53 -6.08
N SER A 266 -11.45 -32.80 -4.83
CA SER A 266 -11.80 -34.04 -4.11
C SER A 266 -13.06 -33.91 -3.25
N ASN A 267 -13.56 -32.69 -3.00
CA ASN A 267 -14.87 -32.42 -2.38
C ASN A 267 -15.23 -30.92 -2.49
N PRO A 268 -16.24 -30.51 -3.29
CA PRO A 268 -16.76 -29.16 -3.24
C PRO A 268 -17.45 -28.90 -1.89
N CYS A 269 -17.20 -27.75 -1.28
CA CYS A 269 -18.00 -27.26 -0.15
C CYS A 269 -18.87 -26.09 -0.65
N TYR A 270 -20.00 -25.83 0.01
CA TYR A 270 -20.92 -24.77 -0.43
C TYR A 270 -20.17 -23.44 -0.57
N ASN A 271 -20.04 -22.97 -1.81
CA ASN A 271 -19.36 -21.74 -2.24
C ASN A 271 -17.85 -21.67 -1.93
N GLY A 272 -17.08 -22.75 -2.15
CA GLY A 272 -15.61 -22.68 -2.06
C GLY A 272 -14.88 -24.02 -2.13
N TYR A 273 -13.56 -23.97 -1.90
CA TYR A 273 -12.69 -25.15 -1.83
C TYR A 273 -12.53 -25.68 -0.40
N CYS A 274 -12.40 -26.99 -0.23
CA CYS A 274 -12.04 -27.61 1.04
C CYS A 274 -11.13 -28.82 0.77
N LYS A 275 -9.88 -28.81 1.26
CA LYS A 275 -8.97 -29.97 1.18
C LYS A 275 -8.79 -30.60 2.54
N LEU A 276 -9.13 -31.87 2.65
CA LEU A 276 -8.83 -32.66 3.84
C LEU A 276 -7.44 -33.27 3.70
N TYR A 277 -6.46 -32.70 4.37
CA TYR A 277 -5.11 -33.28 4.46
C TYR A 277 -5.08 -34.34 5.57
N ARG A 278 -5.35 -35.60 5.24
CA ARG A 278 -5.32 -36.73 6.21
C ARG A 278 -3.96 -37.44 6.20
N ASP A 279 -3.47 -37.86 7.36
CA ASP A 279 -2.17 -38.53 7.60
C ASP A 279 -2.13 -40.00 7.13
N ASN A 280 -3.22 -40.56 6.60
CA ASN A 280 -3.19 -41.94 6.10
C ASN A 280 -2.40 -42.07 4.77
N ASN A 281 -1.77 -40.97 4.32
CA ASN A 281 -0.90 -40.91 3.16
C ASN A 281 0.56 -41.02 3.67
N PRO A 282 1.43 -41.89 3.13
CA PRO A 282 2.83 -42.04 3.57
C PRO A 282 3.68 -40.75 3.52
N ASN A 283 3.13 -39.65 2.99
CA ASN A 283 3.75 -38.33 2.93
C ASN A 283 3.38 -37.49 4.16
N ARG A 284 4.09 -37.73 5.27
CA ARG A 284 4.04 -36.88 6.48
C ARG A 284 4.48 -35.44 6.16
N TYR A 285 3.86 -34.44 6.77
CA TYR A 285 4.20 -33.02 6.54
C TYR A 285 5.35 -32.59 7.46
N ALA A 286 6.59 -32.75 7.00
CA ALA A 286 7.77 -32.43 7.79
C ALA A 286 7.80 -30.97 8.28
N VAL A 287 8.16 -30.77 9.56
CA VAL A 287 8.41 -29.44 10.15
C VAL A 287 9.35 -28.68 9.24
N GLY A 288 9.07 -27.40 9.00
CA GLY A 288 10.00 -26.54 8.30
C GLY A 288 9.97 -26.71 6.77
N THR A 289 9.28 -27.74 6.26
CA THR A 289 9.23 -28.08 4.83
C THR A 289 7.96 -27.52 4.20
N ASN A 290 8.10 -27.00 2.98
CA ASN A 290 6.95 -26.59 2.17
C ASN A 290 6.28 -27.83 1.59
N THR A 291 4.98 -27.93 1.75
CA THR A 291 4.15 -28.93 1.09
C THR A 291 3.47 -28.28 -0.11
N ASP A 292 3.73 -28.81 -1.30
CA ASP A 292 3.09 -28.34 -2.53
C ASP A 292 1.62 -28.77 -2.58
N VAL A 293 0.75 -27.82 -2.91
CA VAL A 293 -0.69 -28.01 -3.04
C VAL A 293 -1.13 -27.81 -4.49
N GLN A 294 -0.67 -26.72 -5.12
CA GLN A 294 -0.94 -26.33 -6.51
C GLN A 294 -2.42 -26.32 -6.94
N ASN A 295 -3.34 -26.16 -5.98
CA ASN A 295 -4.77 -26.11 -6.27
C ASN A 295 -5.21 -24.68 -6.55
N TYR A 296 -6.13 -24.51 -7.50
CA TYR A 296 -6.57 -23.18 -7.91
C TYR A 296 -8.08 -23.08 -8.09
N LEU A 297 -8.56 -21.83 -8.02
CA LEU A 297 -9.92 -21.44 -8.40
C LEU A 297 -9.83 -20.28 -9.38
N VAL A 298 -10.72 -20.27 -10.37
CA VAL A 298 -10.90 -19.16 -11.30
C VAL A 298 -12.21 -18.44 -10.99
N PHE A 299 -12.13 -17.12 -10.98
CA PHE A 299 -13.27 -16.23 -10.75
C PHE A 299 -13.41 -15.29 -11.94
N GLU A 300 -14.64 -15.15 -12.42
CA GLU A 300 -15.02 -14.12 -13.39
C GLU A 300 -15.80 -13.01 -12.69
N TYR A 301 -15.47 -11.76 -12.99
CA TYR A 301 -15.91 -10.67 -12.14
C TYR A 301 -16.05 -9.33 -12.84
N GLN A 302 -17.14 -8.60 -12.59
CA GLN A 302 -17.33 -7.23 -13.11
C GLN A 302 -16.47 -6.22 -12.34
N GLU A 303 -15.63 -5.47 -13.04
CA GLU A 303 -14.79 -4.43 -12.45
C GLU A 303 -15.58 -3.35 -11.65
N SER A 304 -16.89 -3.17 -11.84
CA SER A 304 -17.65 -2.21 -11.03
C SER A 304 -17.81 -2.62 -9.56
N ASP A 305 -17.71 -3.91 -9.25
CA ASP A 305 -18.26 -4.46 -8.00
C ASP A 305 -17.21 -4.67 -6.89
N TYR A 306 -15.91 -4.56 -7.22
CA TYR A 306 -14.83 -5.08 -6.37
C TYR A 306 -14.51 -4.20 -5.16
N LYS A 307 -15.10 -3.01 -5.03
CA LYS A 307 -14.76 -2.01 -3.99
C LYS A 307 -14.87 -2.53 -2.56
N LYS A 308 -15.51 -3.66 -2.31
CA LYS A 308 -15.57 -4.31 -0.98
C LYS A 308 -15.23 -5.79 -1.01
N SER A 309 -14.64 -6.26 -2.10
CA SER A 309 -14.36 -7.68 -2.25
C SER A 309 -13.08 -8.08 -1.55
N TYR A 310 -13.14 -9.25 -0.94
CA TYR A 310 -12.01 -9.88 -0.28
C TYR A 310 -11.99 -11.37 -0.58
N ILE A 311 -10.79 -11.94 -0.50
CA ILE A 311 -10.59 -13.39 -0.46
C ILE A 311 -10.53 -13.77 1.00
N ASP A 312 -11.42 -14.66 1.43
CA ASP A 312 -11.36 -15.24 2.76
C ASP A 312 -10.60 -16.56 2.72
N PHE A 313 -9.48 -16.67 3.45
CA PHE A 313 -8.85 -17.95 3.76
C PHE A 313 -9.28 -18.38 5.15
N GLN A 314 -10.06 -19.45 5.24
CA GLN A 314 -10.39 -20.05 6.53
C GLN A 314 -9.58 -21.30 6.74
N PHE A 315 -8.85 -21.39 7.84
CA PHE A 315 -8.12 -22.60 8.21
C PHE A 315 -8.76 -23.23 9.43
N SER A 316 -9.16 -24.51 9.31
CA SER A 316 -9.73 -25.28 10.42
C SER A 316 -8.98 -26.58 10.61
N GLU A 317 -8.45 -26.77 11.83
CA GLU A 317 -7.96 -28.06 12.32
C GLU A 317 -9.10 -28.79 13.04
N GLU A 318 -9.49 -29.97 12.56
CA GLU A 318 -10.50 -30.81 13.21
C GLU A 318 -9.88 -32.01 13.92
N TYR A 319 -10.15 -32.12 15.23
CA TYR A 319 -9.93 -33.33 16.04
C TYR A 319 -11.09 -33.48 17.04
N PRO A 320 -11.63 -34.70 17.28
CA PRO A 320 -12.68 -34.90 18.28
C PRO A 320 -12.25 -34.43 19.67
N GLY A 321 -12.98 -33.47 20.24
CA GLY A 321 -12.78 -33.01 21.63
C GLY A 321 -11.69 -31.94 21.87
N ILE A 322 -11.12 -31.32 20.83
CA ILE A 322 -10.06 -30.31 21.00
C ILE A 322 -10.41 -28.97 20.32
N GLN A 323 -9.91 -27.88 20.92
CA GLN A 323 -10.10 -26.51 20.46
C GLN A 323 -9.56 -26.30 19.04
N ARG A 324 -10.47 -25.87 18.16
CA ARG A 324 -10.21 -25.56 16.75
C ARG A 324 -9.25 -24.38 16.63
N VAL A 325 -8.22 -24.48 15.79
CA VAL A 325 -7.64 -23.28 15.19
C VAL A 325 -8.63 -22.86 14.12
N LYS A 326 -9.25 -21.68 14.30
CA LYS A 326 -10.03 -21.02 13.27
C LYS A 326 -9.38 -19.66 13.04
N GLU A 327 -8.70 -19.53 11.91
CA GLU A 327 -8.24 -18.22 11.44
C GLU A 327 -8.98 -17.91 10.15
N GLU A 328 -9.62 -16.74 10.11
CA GLU A 328 -10.21 -16.15 8.92
C GLU A 328 -9.26 -15.02 8.50
N ASN A 329 -8.77 -15.08 7.28
CA ASN A 329 -7.85 -14.09 6.76
C ASN A 329 -8.43 -13.46 5.49
N GLU A 330 -8.99 -12.26 5.68
CA GLU A 330 -9.58 -11.46 4.62
C GLU A 330 -8.50 -10.67 3.87
N ILE A 331 -8.38 -10.94 2.58
CA ILE A 331 -7.46 -10.26 1.69
C ILE A 331 -8.26 -9.35 0.77
N TYR A 332 -8.23 -8.06 1.06
CA TYR A 332 -8.93 -7.04 0.30
C TYR A 332 -8.39 -6.92 -1.14
N LEU A 333 -9.27 -7.15 -2.12
CA LEU A 333 -8.91 -7.27 -3.54
C LEU A 333 -8.61 -5.97 -4.28
N PRO A 334 -9.25 -4.81 -4.02
CA PRO A 334 -9.07 -3.62 -4.84
C PRO A 334 -7.62 -3.26 -5.16
N GLN A 335 -6.77 -3.26 -4.14
CA GLN A 335 -5.38 -2.87 -4.32
C GLN A 335 -4.53 -3.97 -4.96
N ILE A 336 -4.94 -5.24 -4.87
CA ILE A 336 -4.32 -6.34 -5.62
C ILE A 336 -4.67 -6.22 -7.10
N LEU A 337 -5.95 -5.99 -7.41
CA LEU A 337 -6.42 -5.83 -8.78
C LEU A 337 -5.82 -4.59 -9.44
N ASP A 338 -5.66 -3.48 -8.71
CA ASP A 338 -4.96 -2.30 -9.22
C ASP A 338 -3.52 -2.64 -9.62
N PHE A 339 -2.83 -3.50 -8.87
CA PHE A 339 -1.50 -3.98 -9.26
C PHE A 339 -1.56 -4.91 -10.48
N LEU A 340 -2.43 -5.91 -10.47
CA LEU A 340 -2.51 -6.93 -11.53
C LEU A 340 -2.92 -6.32 -12.88
N THR A 341 -3.80 -5.32 -12.88
CA THR A 341 -4.26 -4.60 -14.09
C THR A 341 -3.30 -3.49 -14.53
N GLY A 342 -2.15 -3.31 -13.85
CA GLY A 342 -1.17 -2.30 -14.22
C GLY A 342 -1.51 -0.88 -13.78
N LYS A 343 -2.62 -0.68 -13.04
CA LYS A 343 -2.99 0.63 -12.51
C LYS A 343 -1.98 1.14 -11.50
N THR A 344 -1.36 0.29 -10.70
CA THR A 344 -0.25 0.61 -9.75
C THR A 344 1.02 -0.14 -10.14
N ASN A 345 2.16 0.17 -9.52
CA ASN A 345 3.40 -0.61 -9.64
C ASN A 345 3.78 -1.23 -8.30
N ALA A 346 4.64 -2.26 -8.30
CA ALA A 346 5.13 -2.85 -7.06
C ALA A 346 5.77 -1.78 -6.14
N SER A 347 6.55 -0.85 -6.70
CA SER A 347 7.18 0.27 -5.96
C SER A 347 6.20 1.19 -5.23
N ASP A 348 4.94 1.19 -5.64
CA ASP A 348 3.91 2.05 -5.05
C ASP A 348 3.46 1.54 -3.67
N TYR A 349 3.80 0.28 -3.37
CA TYR A 349 3.48 -0.39 -2.11
C TYR A 349 4.70 -0.44 -1.18
N PRO A 350 4.50 -0.19 0.11
CA PRO A 350 5.58 -0.22 1.11
C PRO A 350 6.26 -1.59 1.27
N LEU A 351 7.56 -1.62 1.57
CA LEU A 351 8.31 -2.84 1.89
C LEU A 351 8.05 -3.31 3.33
N VAL A 352 7.93 -4.63 3.54
CA VAL A 352 7.80 -5.21 4.88
C VAL A 352 9.18 -5.47 5.50
N SER A 353 9.37 -5.05 6.76
CA SER A 353 10.62 -5.22 7.51
C SER A 353 11.16 -6.63 7.54
N GLY A 354 12.48 -6.81 7.41
CA GLY A 354 13.10 -8.11 7.66
C GLY A 354 12.62 -9.23 6.72
N HIS A 355 11.89 -8.89 5.65
CA HIS A 355 11.38 -9.84 4.68
C HIS A 355 11.92 -9.51 3.29
N ASN A 356 12.53 -10.50 2.64
CA ASN A 356 13.23 -10.39 1.35
C ASN A 356 12.31 -9.87 0.21
N GLY A 357 12.22 -8.54 0.06
CA GLY A 357 11.51 -7.89 -1.04
C GLY A 357 9.98 -7.91 -0.95
N ARG A 358 9.42 -8.41 0.15
CA ARG A 358 7.95 -8.46 0.33
C ARG A 358 7.40 -7.06 0.55
N ARG A 359 6.17 -6.83 0.08
CA ARG A 359 5.44 -5.56 0.15
C ARG A 359 4.11 -5.72 0.87
N ARG A 360 3.65 -4.64 1.49
CA ARG A 360 2.35 -4.59 2.16
C ARG A 360 1.34 -3.91 1.24
N ILE A 361 0.29 -4.64 0.87
CA ILE A 361 -0.87 -4.06 0.21
C ILE A 361 -1.80 -3.47 1.30
N PRO A 362 -2.33 -2.25 1.12
CA PRO A 362 -3.25 -1.64 2.08
C PRO A 362 -4.44 -2.53 2.42
N ASN A 363 -4.86 -2.51 3.69
CA ASN A 363 -6.01 -3.27 4.19
C ASN A 363 -5.86 -4.79 4.03
N THR A 364 -4.63 -5.30 4.02
CA THR A 364 -4.34 -6.73 4.05
C THR A 364 -3.35 -7.03 5.18
N HIS A 365 -3.55 -8.15 5.88
CA HIS A 365 -2.59 -8.66 6.87
C HIS A 365 -1.44 -9.43 6.21
N ASN A 366 -1.60 -9.77 4.93
CA ASN A 366 -0.66 -10.59 4.17
C ASN A 366 0.45 -9.73 3.56
N SER A 367 1.61 -10.35 3.39
CA SER A 367 2.76 -9.76 2.71
C SER A 367 2.88 -10.36 1.31
N PHE A 368 3.33 -9.57 0.34
CA PHE A 368 3.27 -9.96 -1.07
C PHE A 368 4.61 -9.77 -1.78
N TRP A 369 5.00 -10.73 -2.61
CA TRP A 369 5.88 -10.42 -3.73
C TRP A 369 5.01 -9.98 -4.91
N LEU A 370 5.25 -8.75 -5.36
CA LEU A 370 4.55 -8.14 -6.48
C LEU A 370 5.48 -8.16 -7.68
N GLU A 371 5.27 -9.15 -8.55
CA GLU A 371 6.19 -9.46 -9.63
C GLU A 371 5.55 -9.15 -10.99
N THR A 372 6.39 -8.66 -11.90
CA THR A 372 6.05 -8.55 -13.33
C THR A 372 7.04 -9.42 -14.07
N VAL A 373 6.57 -10.51 -14.66
CA VAL A 373 7.39 -11.47 -15.43
C VAL A 373 6.86 -11.48 -16.85
N GLY A 374 7.67 -10.97 -17.79
CA GLY A 374 7.17 -10.59 -19.10
C GLY A 374 6.07 -9.53 -18.99
N ASN A 375 4.94 -9.75 -19.65
CA ASN A 375 3.75 -8.87 -19.59
C ASN A 375 2.68 -9.37 -18.61
N LYS A 376 3.00 -10.37 -17.78
CA LYS A 376 2.08 -10.90 -16.75
C LYS A 376 2.49 -10.41 -15.37
N ARG A 377 1.49 -10.20 -14.52
CA ARG A 377 1.66 -9.73 -13.15
C ARG A 377 1.13 -10.75 -12.16
N TYR A 378 1.87 -10.91 -11.07
CA TYR A 378 1.62 -11.90 -10.04
C TYR A 378 1.65 -11.24 -8.66
N ALA A 379 0.58 -11.41 -7.90
CA ALA A 379 0.56 -11.08 -6.48
C ALA A 379 0.74 -12.38 -5.69
N ARG A 380 1.98 -12.65 -5.27
CA ARG A 380 2.35 -13.85 -4.51
C ARG A 380 2.25 -13.55 -3.02
N GLY A 381 1.17 -13.96 -2.38
CA GLY A 381 0.90 -13.68 -0.98
C GLY A 381 1.49 -14.70 -0.03
N TYR A 382 1.81 -14.23 1.17
CA TYR A 382 2.24 -15.02 2.32
C TYR A 382 1.60 -14.50 3.60
N SER A 383 1.13 -15.42 4.44
CA SER A 383 0.81 -15.15 5.83
C SER A 383 1.10 -16.33 6.73
N ASP A 384 1.20 -16.03 8.01
CA ASP A 384 1.24 -17.00 9.09
C ASP A 384 -0.15 -17.11 9.71
N VAL A 385 -0.56 -18.32 10.08
CA VAL A 385 -1.70 -18.57 10.94
C VAL A 385 -1.24 -18.82 12.36
N LYS A 386 -1.89 -18.16 13.30
CA LYS A 386 -1.50 -18.15 14.72
C LYS A 386 -2.52 -18.87 15.58
N GLU A 387 -2.02 -19.52 16.62
CA GLU A 387 -2.86 -20.11 17.65
C GLU A 387 -3.51 -19.02 18.50
N VAL A 388 -4.85 -18.99 18.53
CA VAL A 388 -5.66 -17.97 19.22
C VAL A 388 -5.19 -17.69 20.65
N ASN A 389 -4.86 -18.73 21.43
CA ASN A 389 -4.55 -18.58 22.85
C ASN A 389 -3.06 -18.42 23.18
N LYS A 390 -2.17 -18.63 22.20
CA LYS A 390 -0.71 -18.63 22.46
C LYS A 390 0.05 -17.64 21.59
N GLY A 391 -0.59 -17.04 20.57
CA GLY A 391 0.04 -16.14 19.61
C GLY A 391 1.17 -16.79 18.79
N LYS A 392 1.34 -18.11 18.93
CA LYS A 392 2.40 -18.89 18.29
C LYS A 392 1.97 -19.21 16.86
N ILE A 393 2.90 -19.11 15.90
CA ILE A 393 2.63 -19.52 14.52
C ILE A 393 2.45 -21.04 14.48
N ALA A 394 1.30 -21.47 13.96
CA ALA A 394 0.98 -22.87 13.73
C ALA A 394 1.46 -23.30 12.33
N PHE A 395 1.15 -22.52 11.31
CA PHE A 395 1.53 -22.77 9.92
C PHE A 395 1.70 -21.48 9.13
N GLY A 396 2.47 -21.53 8.05
CA GLY A 396 2.55 -20.49 7.04
C GLY A 396 1.95 -20.99 5.73
N TYR A 397 1.44 -20.09 4.90
CA TYR A 397 0.89 -20.46 3.59
C TYR A 397 1.29 -19.47 2.50
N HIS A 398 1.44 -19.99 1.29
CA HIS A 398 1.79 -19.24 0.09
C HIS A 398 0.75 -19.42 -0.99
N TYR A 399 0.34 -18.33 -1.61
CA TYR A 399 -0.62 -18.35 -2.70
C TYR A 399 -0.23 -17.35 -3.79
N THR A 400 -0.82 -17.48 -4.97
CA THR A 400 -0.62 -16.58 -6.10
C THR A 400 -1.96 -16.15 -6.65
N ILE A 401 -2.08 -14.85 -6.93
CA ILE A 401 -3.20 -14.28 -7.65
C ILE A 401 -2.65 -13.73 -8.96
N GLU A 402 -3.27 -14.10 -10.08
CA GLU A 402 -2.93 -13.63 -11.42
C GLU A 402 -4.20 -13.42 -12.25
N LEU A 403 -4.14 -12.53 -13.25
CA LEU A 403 -5.20 -12.45 -14.27
C LEU A 403 -5.04 -13.62 -15.24
N VAL A 404 -6.16 -14.16 -15.69
CA VAL A 404 -6.23 -15.25 -16.69
C VAL A 404 -7.18 -14.85 -17.82
N ASP A 405 -7.11 -15.56 -18.94
CA ASP A 405 -7.91 -15.32 -20.13
C ASP A 405 -9.31 -15.97 -20.05
#